data_AF-A0A177DY13-F1
#
_entry.id   AF-A0A177DY13-F1
#
_cell.length_a   1.000
_cell.length_b   1.000
_cell.length_c   1.000
_cell.angle_alpha   90.00
_cell.angle_beta   90.00
_cell.angle_gamma   90.00
#
_symmetry.space_group_name_H-M   'P 1'
#
loop_
_entity.id
_entity.type
_entity.pdbx_description
1 polymer ?
#
loop_
_entity_poly.entity_id
_entity_poly.type
_entity_poly.pdbx_seq_one_letter_code
_entity_poly.pdbx_strand_id
1 'polypeptide(L)'
;MPTTRGQKRDAEMEAALKLFFSSPRFAVAGASSDPYKYGHKIFAWYLQHSLPATPLNPKSPTVTILNRAHTTVPSPLALQDPPASDYSLSVITPPAVTRQLLKEAKEAGIPAVWLQPGSFDAEVLEYAQANFKAAIGGNGGRGGEGWCVLVDGEEGLRAAGREASRL
;
A
#
# COMPACT_ATOMS: atom_id res chain seq x y z
N MET A 1 12.45 -11.30 -30.44
CA MET A 1 11.31 -12.11 -29.96
C MET A 1 10.26 -11.17 -29.41
N PRO A 2 9.01 -11.17 -29.91
CA PRO A 2 7.95 -10.35 -29.31
C PRO A 2 7.59 -10.90 -27.91
N THR A 3 7.43 -9.99 -26.95
CA THR A 3 7.08 -10.30 -25.57
C THR A 3 5.63 -10.80 -25.50
N THR A 4 5.37 -11.90 -24.79
CA THR A 4 4.00 -12.42 -24.61
C THR A 4 3.17 -11.47 -23.73
N ARG A 5 1.84 -11.57 -23.81
CA ARG A 5 0.92 -10.78 -22.96
C ARG A 5 1.17 -11.00 -21.46
N GLY A 6 1.59 -12.20 -21.06
CA GLY A 6 1.96 -12.51 -19.68
C GLY A 6 3.23 -11.78 -19.25
N GLN A 7 4.31 -11.91 -20.02
CA GLN A 7 5.59 -11.25 -19.75
C GLN A 7 5.47 -9.71 -19.70
N LYS A 8 4.60 -9.11 -20.53
CA LYS A 8 4.34 -7.67 -20.48
C LYS A 8 3.68 -7.25 -19.16
N ARG A 9 2.70 -8.02 -18.69
CA ARG A 9 1.99 -7.75 -17.43
C ARG A 9 2.91 -7.88 -16.22
N ASP A 10 3.80 -8.87 -16.21
CA ASP A 10 4.76 -9.07 -15.12
C ASP A 10 5.74 -7.89 -15.03
N ALA A 11 6.27 -7.43 -16.17
CA ALA A 11 7.13 -6.25 -16.23
C ALA A 11 6.42 -4.96 -15.79
N GLU A 12 5.15 -4.77 -16.15
CA GLU A 12 4.33 -3.64 -15.69
C GLU A 12 4.13 -3.68 -14.16
N MET A 13 3.90 -4.86 -13.59
CA MET A 13 3.76 -5.01 -12.14
C MET A 13 5.08 -4.82 -11.39
N GLU A 14 6.19 -5.30 -11.92
CA GLU A 14 7.53 -5.04 -11.35
C GLU A 14 7.83 -3.54 -11.33
N ALA A 15 7.53 -2.83 -12.43
CA ALA A 15 7.67 -1.38 -12.49
C ALA A 15 6.77 -0.65 -11.48
N ALA A 16 5.53 -1.13 -11.31
CA ALA A 16 4.60 -0.59 -10.32
C ALA A 16 5.10 -0.79 -8.87
N LEU A 17 5.63 -1.98 -8.54
CA LEU A 17 6.26 -2.28 -7.25
C LEU A 17 7.46 -1.37 -6.98
N LYS A 18 8.33 -1.21 -7.99
CA LYS A 18 9.50 -0.33 -7.90
C LYS A 18 9.09 1.12 -7.63
N LEU A 19 8.07 1.63 -8.34
CA LEU A 19 7.58 2.98 -8.12
C LEU A 19 6.97 3.14 -6.73
N PHE A 20 6.13 2.20 -6.29
CA PHE A 20 5.54 2.20 -4.95
C PHE A 20 6.61 2.27 -3.86
N PHE A 21 7.64 1.43 -3.92
CA PHE A 21 8.69 1.40 -2.91
C PHE A 21 9.71 2.54 -3.03
N SER A 22 9.75 3.27 -4.15
CA SER A 22 10.59 4.46 -4.32
C SER A 22 10.14 5.65 -3.45
N SER A 23 8.90 5.64 -2.96
CA SER A 23 8.43 6.67 -2.02
C SER A 23 9.25 6.63 -0.72
N PRO A 24 9.65 7.81 -0.19
CA PRO A 24 10.39 7.87 1.07
C PRO A 24 9.60 7.33 2.27
N ARG A 25 8.26 7.35 2.19
CA ARG A 25 7.34 6.98 3.27
C ARG A 25 6.07 6.32 2.74
N PHE A 26 5.32 5.69 3.65
CA PHE A 26 4.13 4.94 3.34
C PHE A 26 2.96 5.34 4.24
N ALA A 27 1.75 5.24 3.70
CA ALA A 27 0.52 5.39 4.45
C ALA A 27 -0.21 4.03 4.46
N VAL A 28 -0.75 3.61 5.60
CA VAL A 28 -1.39 2.29 5.73
C VAL A 28 -2.84 2.46 6.15
N ALA A 29 -3.75 2.42 5.18
CA ALA A 29 -5.19 2.56 5.39
C ALA A 29 -5.83 1.26 5.87
N GLY A 30 -6.45 1.32 7.05
CA GLY A 30 -7.03 0.16 7.73
C GLY A 30 -6.17 -0.36 8.88
N ALA A 31 -5.19 0.41 9.36
CA ALA A 31 -4.37 0.06 10.51
C ALA A 31 -5.23 -0.18 11.78
N SER A 32 -4.88 -1.19 12.58
CA SER A 32 -5.63 -1.59 13.76
C SER A 32 -4.73 -2.11 14.88
N SER A 33 -5.09 -1.86 16.14
CA SER A 33 -4.42 -2.47 17.30
C SER A 33 -4.70 -3.97 17.45
N ASP A 34 -5.72 -4.50 16.75
CA ASP A 34 -6.11 -5.91 16.83
C ASP A 34 -5.13 -6.80 16.04
N PRO A 35 -4.34 -7.67 16.69
CA PRO A 35 -3.30 -8.47 16.04
C PRO A 35 -3.86 -9.51 15.05
N TYR A 36 -5.15 -9.83 15.14
CA TYR A 36 -5.78 -10.76 14.22
C TYR A 36 -6.11 -10.11 12.87
N LYS A 37 -6.20 -8.78 12.81
CA LYS A 37 -6.52 -8.04 11.58
C LYS A 37 -5.29 -7.85 10.68
N TYR A 38 -5.49 -7.97 9.37
CA TYR A 38 -4.44 -7.73 8.40
C TYR A 38 -3.85 -6.33 8.45
N GLY A 39 -4.65 -5.31 8.79
CA GLY A 39 -4.14 -3.95 9.00
C GLY A 39 -3.08 -3.85 10.10
N HIS A 40 -3.16 -4.68 11.14
CA HIS A 40 -2.11 -4.78 12.15
C HIS A 40 -0.85 -5.44 11.57
N LYS A 41 -1.01 -6.61 10.95
CA LYS A 41 0.09 -7.41 10.40
C LYS A 41 0.88 -6.65 9.33
N ILE A 42 0.18 -5.97 8.43
CA ILE A 42 0.79 -5.19 7.34
C ILE A 42 1.48 -3.95 7.88
N PHE A 43 0.88 -3.21 8.80
CA PHE A 43 1.58 -2.07 9.42
C PHE A 43 2.82 -2.53 10.20
N ALA A 44 2.74 -3.63 10.94
CA ALA A 44 3.89 -4.23 11.60
C ALA A 44 5.01 -4.60 10.61
N TRP A 45 4.66 -5.13 9.44
CA TRP A 45 5.62 -5.42 8.37
C TRP A 45 6.40 -4.16 7.97
N TYR A 46 5.72 -3.03 7.69
CA TYR A 46 6.42 -1.77 7.36
C TYR A 46 7.40 -1.35 8.47
N LEU A 47 6.97 -1.43 9.73
CA LEU A 47 7.82 -1.07 10.88
C LEU A 47 9.03 -1.99 11.01
N GLN A 48 8.86 -3.30 10.84
CA GLN A 48 9.94 -4.29 10.92
C GLN A 48 10.98 -4.11 9.82
N HIS A 49 10.57 -3.56 8.67
CA HIS A 49 11.46 -3.27 7.54
C HIS A 49 12.07 -1.87 7.63
N SER A 50 11.93 -1.18 8.76
CA SER A 50 12.40 0.19 8.97
C SER A 50 11.87 1.18 7.92
N LEU A 51 10.68 0.92 7.37
CA LEU A 51 10.02 1.80 6.40
C LEU A 51 9.18 2.83 7.16
N PRO A 52 9.40 4.14 6.97
CA PRO A 52 8.57 5.17 7.59
C PRO A 52 7.11 5.01 7.16
N ALA A 53 6.22 4.73 8.12
CA ALA A 53 4.82 4.45 7.83
C ALA A 53 3.87 5.20 8.78
N THR A 54 2.85 5.84 8.20
CA THR A 54 1.78 6.52 8.94
C THR A 54 0.51 5.67 8.90
N PRO A 55 -0.07 5.28 10.05
CA PRO A 55 -1.31 4.51 10.07
C PRO A 55 -2.52 5.41 9.79
N LEU A 56 -3.43 4.95 8.93
CA LEU A 56 -4.67 5.65 8.61
C LEU A 56 -5.86 4.91 9.25
N ASN A 57 -6.56 5.60 10.16
CA ASN A 57 -7.75 5.09 10.83
C ASN A 57 -8.62 6.25 11.35
N PRO A 58 -9.81 6.52 10.76
CA PRO A 58 -10.68 7.60 11.20
C PRO A 58 -11.41 7.31 12.53
N LYS A 59 -11.41 6.06 13.00
CA LYS A 59 -12.16 5.63 14.19
C LYS A 59 -11.34 5.65 15.47
N SER A 60 -10.02 5.72 15.37
CA SER A 60 -9.14 5.64 16.53
C SER A 60 -7.94 6.54 16.30
N PRO A 61 -7.67 7.53 17.19
CA PRO A 61 -6.58 8.49 17.03
C PRO A 61 -5.19 7.87 17.21
N THR A 62 -5.13 6.64 17.73
CA THR A 62 -3.89 5.91 17.99
C THR A 62 -4.13 4.42 17.72
N VAL A 63 -3.12 3.73 17.20
CA VAL A 63 -3.04 2.27 17.18
C VAL A 63 -1.81 1.77 17.93
N THR A 64 -1.89 0.60 18.56
CA THR A 64 -0.78 -0.01 19.29
C THR A 64 -0.28 -1.23 18.51
N ILE A 65 0.95 -1.16 18.01
CA ILE A 65 1.55 -2.19 17.15
C ILE A 65 3.04 -2.30 17.52
N LEU A 66 3.53 -3.54 17.70
CA LEU A 66 4.87 -3.83 18.22
C LEU A 66 5.15 -3.14 19.57
N ASN A 67 4.17 -3.19 20.48
CA ASN A 67 4.22 -2.57 21.82
C ASN A 67 4.49 -1.04 21.81
N ARG A 68 4.22 -0.37 20.69
CA ARG A 68 4.38 1.08 20.54
C ARG A 68 3.08 1.71 20.06
N ALA A 69 2.76 2.88 20.59
CA ALA A 69 1.63 3.69 20.14
C ALA A 69 2.03 4.50 18.90
N HIS A 70 1.17 4.51 17.89
CA HIS A 70 1.35 5.26 16.65
C HIS A 70 0.13 6.14 16.42
N THR A 71 0.35 7.45 16.33
CA THR A 71 -0.71 8.41 16.01
C THR A 71 -1.25 8.14 14.61
N THR A 72 -2.57 8.08 14.49
CA THR A 72 -3.23 7.87 13.21
C THR A 72 -3.64 9.20 12.59
N VAL A 73 -3.83 9.18 11.28
CA VAL A 73 -4.56 10.24 10.58
C VAL A 73 -5.86 9.67 9.98
N PRO A 74 -6.91 10.47 9.82
CA PRO A 74 -8.21 9.96 9.40
C PRO A 74 -8.26 9.57 7.92
N SER A 75 -7.46 10.23 7.07
CA SER A 75 -7.51 10.08 5.61
C SER A 75 -6.21 10.53 4.93
N PRO A 76 -6.01 10.23 3.64
CA PRO A 76 -4.89 10.74 2.85
C PRO A 76 -4.76 12.26 2.83
N LEU A 77 -5.88 13.00 2.86
CA LEU A 77 -5.90 14.47 2.86
C LEU A 77 -5.28 15.10 4.11
N ALA A 78 -5.15 14.33 5.20
CA ALA A 78 -4.52 14.79 6.43
C ALA A 78 -2.98 14.66 6.41
N LEU A 79 -2.38 14.10 5.34
CA LEU A 79 -0.93 13.99 5.18
C LEU A 79 -0.36 15.31 4.62
N GLN A 80 -0.18 16.30 5.50
CA GLN A 80 0.25 17.65 5.11
C GLN A 80 1.74 17.91 5.37
N ASP A 81 2.26 17.38 6.48
CA ASP A 81 3.67 17.47 6.81
C ASP A 81 4.19 16.10 7.27
N PRO A 82 5.03 15.43 6.47
CA PRO A 82 5.44 15.79 5.10
C PRO A 82 4.29 15.63 4.08
N PRO A 83 4.38 16.21 2.86
CA PRO A 83 3.26 16.26 1.93
C PRO A 83 2.88 14.87 1.42
N ALA A 84 1.60 14.67 1.11
CA ALA A 84 1.07 13.39 0.61
C ALA A 84 1.79 12.88 -0.66
N SER A 85 2.39 13.75 -1.47
CA SER A 85 3.21 13.36 -2.64
C SER A 85 4.44 12.52 -2.29
N ASP A 86 4.89 12.55 -1.04
CA ASP A 86 6.01 11.74 -0.54
C ASP A 86 5.55 10.32 -0.16
N TYR A 87 4.25 10.07 -0.06
CA TYR A 87 3.71 8.79 0.41
C TYR A 87 3.31 7.88 -0.75
N SER A 88 3.57 6.58 -0.61
CA SER A 88 2.78 5.56 -1.30
C SER A 88 1.74 4.96 -0.34
N LEU A 89 0.56 4.61 -0.83
CA LEU A 89 -0.58 4.20 0.01
C LEU A 89 -0.86 2.70 -0.08
N SER A 90 -0.71 1.98 1.03
CA SER A 90 -1.15 0.60 1.21
C SER A 90 -2.58 0.56 1.74
N VAL A 91 -3.49 -0.12 1.05
CA VAL A 91 -4.93 -0.14 1.36
C VAL A 91 -5.41 -1.54 1.74
N ILE A 92 -5.99 -1.66 2.93
CA ILE A 92 -6.51 -2.91 3.50
C ILE A 92 -8.02 -2.80 3.82
N THR A 93 -8.65 -1.66 3.49
CA THR A 93 -10.06 -1.41 3.78
C THR A 93 -10.99 -2.15 2.81
N PRO A 94 -12.25 -2.45 3.19
CA PRO A 94 -13.23 -3.02 2.26
C PRO A 94 -13.49 -2.12 1.04
N PRO A 95 -13.92 -2.67 -0.12
CA PRO A 95 -14.00 -1.94 -1.39
C PRO A 95 -14.80 -0.63 -1.34
N ALA A 96 -15.91 -0.60 -0.59
CA ALA A 96 -16.72 0.62 -0.42
C ALA A 96 -15.92 1.78 0.20
N VAL A 97 -15.07 1.49 1.19
CA VAL A 97 -14.21 2.49 1.84
C VAL A 97 -13.01 2.82 0.95
N THR A 98 -12.44 1.81 0.29
CA THR A 98 -11.32 1.97 -0.65
C THR A 98 -11.64 2.96 -1.77
N ARG A 99 -12.86 2.90 -2.35
CA ARG A 99 -13.28 3.86 -3.39
C ARG A 99 -13.15 5.31 -2.96
N GLN A 100 -13.57 5.63 -1.74
CA GLN A 100 -13.46 6.99 -1.20
C GLN A 100 -12.00 7.36 -0.91
N LEU A 101 -11.24 6.45 -0.29
CA LEU A 101 -9.82 6.65 -0.01
C LEU A 101 -8.99 6.91 -1.27
N LEU A 102 -9.29 6.25 -2.39
CA LEU A 102 -8.57 6.47 -3.65
C LEU A 102 -8.84 7.86 -4.23
N LYS A 103 -10.05 8.40 -4.08
CA LYS A 103 -10.36 9.78 -4.50
C LYS A 103 -9.56 10.78 -3.67
N GLU A 104 -9.56 10.60 -2.34
CA GLU A 104 -8.81 11.45 -1.41
C GLU A 104 -7.30 11.35 -1.63
N ALA A 105 -6.78 10.14 -1.89
CA ALA A 105 -5.37 9.92 -2.21
C ALA A 105 -4.98 10.62 -3.52
N LYS A 106 -5.83 10.54 -4.55
CA LYS A 106 -5.63 11.22 -5.82
C LYS A 106 -5.61 12.74 -5.65
N GLU A 107 -6.58 13.27 -4.88
CA GLU A 107 -6.68 14.70 -4.56
C GLU A 107 -5.47 15.19 -3.76
N ALA A 108 -5.01 14.41 -2.77
CA ALA A 108 -3.83 14.73 -1.98
C ALA A 108 -2.51 14.67 -2.79
N GLY A 109 -2.51 14.00 -3.94
CA GLY A 109 -1.33 13.88 -4.80
C GLY A 109 -0.46 12.64 -4.52
N ILE A 110 -1.01 11.60 -3.90
CA ILE A 110 -0.32 10.32 -3.69
C ILE A 110 0.01 9.69 -5.06
N PRO A 111 1.29 9.38 -5.37
CA PRO A 111 1.68 8.86 -6.67
C PRO A 111 1.31 7.40 -6.91
N ALA A 112 1.31 6.55 -5.88
CA ALA A 112 1.16 5.11 -6.04
C ALA A 112 0.34 4.46 -4.92
N VAL A 113 -0.40 3.43 -5.29
CA VAL A 113 -1.30 2.68 -4.40
C VAL A 113 -1.06 1.18 -4.51
N TRP A 114 -1.20 0.48 -3.39
CA TRP A 114 -1.22 -0.97 -3.33
C TRP A 114 -2.47 -1.46 -2.61
N LEU A 115 -3.35 -2.09 -3.38
CA LEU A 115 -4.62 -2.65 -2.95
C LEU A 115 -4.40 -4.11 -2.55
N GLN A 116 -4.52 -4.41 -1.26
CA GLN A 116 -4.37 -5.78 -0.76
C GLN A 116 -5.56 -6.67 -1.20
N PRO A 117 -5.39 -7.99 -1.22
CA PRO A 117 -6.50 -8.92 -1.48
C PRO A 117 -7.69 -8.61 -0.56
N GLY A 118 -8.89 -8.56 -1.16
CA GLY A 118 -10.12 -8.20 -0.47
C GLY A 118 -10.37 -6.69 -0.29
N SER A 119 -9.42 -5.82 -0.67
CA SER A 119 -9.61 -4.36 -0.56
C SER A 119 -10.24 -3.71 -1.80
N PHE A 120 -10.51 -4.48 -2.85
CA PHE A 120 -10.93 -3.99 -4.15
C PHE A 120 -11.99 -4.87 -4.79
N ASP A 121 -12.78 -4.24 -5.67
CA ASP A 121 -13.60 -4.87 -6.70
C ASP A 121 -13.11 -4.38 -8.08
N ALA A 122 -13.85 -4.69 -9.15
CA ALA A 122 -13.47 -4.29 -10.51
C ALA A 122 -13.40 -2.77 -10.68
N GLU A 123 -14.37 -2.02 -10.13
CA GLU A 123 -14.42 -0.55 -10.22
C GLU A 123 -13.25 0.09 -9.48
N VAL A 124 -12.89 -0.44 -8.30
CA VAL A 124 -11.74 0.03 -7.54
C VAL A 124 -10.44 -0.15 -8.32
N LEU A 125 -10.25 -1.32 -8.95
CA LEU A 125 -9.04 -1.59 -9.74
C LEU A 125 -8.95 -0.67 -10.95
N GLU A 126 -10.04 -0.51 -11.69
CA GLU A 126 -10.09 0.37 -12.86
C GLU A 126 -9.79 1.83 -12.47
N TYR A 127 -10.40 2.32 -11.38
CA TYR A 127 -10.13 3.66 -10.89
C TYR A 127 -8.66 3.83 -10.51
N ALA A 128 -8.07 2.87 -9.79
CA ALA A 128 -6.67 2.94 -9.38
C ALA A 128 -5.72 2.98 -10.58
N GLN A 129 -5.94 2.10 -11.57
CA GLN A 129 -5.12 2.03 -12.78
C GLN A 129 -5.19 3.30 -13.63
N ALA A 130 -6.36 3.95 -13.67
CA ALA A 130 -6.56 5.18 -14.44
C ALA A 130 -5.97 6.43 -13.77
N ASN A 131 -5.82 6.44 -12.45
CA ASN A 131 -5.56 7.68 -11.69
C ASN A 131 -4.18 7.76 -11.03
N PHE A 132 -3.49 6.64 -10.82
CA PHE A 132 -2.20 6.61 -10.13
C PHE A 132 -1.06 6.28 -11.09
N LYS A 133 0.14 6.75 -10.78
CA LYS A 133 1.35 6.42 -11.56
C LYS A 133 1.70 4.93 -11.42
N ALA A 134 1.36 4.33 -10.29
CA ALA A 134 1.38 2.89 -10.08
C ALA A 134 0.17 2.45 -9.25
N ALA A 135 -0.46 1.37 -9.68
CA ALA A 135 -1.53 0.70 -8.96
C ALA A 135 -1.23 -0.80 -8.93
N ILE A 136 -0.99 -1.32 -7.73
CA ILE A 136 -0.72 -2.74 -7.50
C ILE A 136 -1.98 -3.37 -6.93
N GLY A 137 -2.48 -4.43 -7.56
CA GLY A 137 -3.72 -5.10 -7.17
C GLY A 137 -4.27 -5.99 -8.28
N GLY A 138 -5.37 -6.70 -8.00
CA GLY A 138 -5.98 -7.65 -8.94
C GLY A 138 -5.26 -8.99 -9.00
N ASN A 139 -5.63 -9.80 -10.01
CA ASN A 139 -5.08 -11.15 -10.17
C ASN A 139 -3.56 -11.12 -10.39
N GLY A 140 -2.86 -12.04 -9.72
CA GLY A 140 -1.39 -12.12 -9.71
C GLY A 140 -0.88 -12.34 -8.29
N GLY A 141 0.36 -11.94 -8.05
CA GLY A 141 1.05 -12.17 -6.78
C GLY A 141 1.37 -13.66 -6.55
N ARG A 142 2.28 -13.94 -5.62
CA ARG A 142 2.66 -15.33 -5.33
C ARG A 142 1.62 -16.11 -4.52
N GLY A 143 0.67 -15.40 -3.90
CA GLY A 143 -0.36 -15.99 -3.03
C GLY A 143 -1.62 -16.50 -3.75
N GLY A 144 -1.75 -16.30 -5.06
CA GLY A 144 -2.93 -16.74 -5.84
C GLY A 144 -4.20 -15.89 -5.68
N GLU A 145 -4.34 -15.15 -4.58
CA GLU A 145 -5.48 -14.26 -4.29
C GLU A 145 -5.22 -12.78 -4.65
N GLY A 146 -4.07 -12.49 -5.27
CA GLY A 146 -3.61 -11.15 -5.60
C GLY A 146 -2.29 -10.78 -4.91
N TRP A 147 -1.88 -9.53 -5.11
CA TRP A 147 -0.61 -9.00 -4.62
C TRP A 147 -0.69 -8.60 -3.15
N CYS A 148 0.10 -9.24 -2.30
CA CYS A 148 0.07 -8.98 -0.86
C CYS A 148 1.43 -8.47 -0.37
N VAL A 149 1.45 -7.41 0.45
CA VAL A 149 2.71 -6.88 1.02
C VAL A 149 3.44 -7.93 1.84
N LEU A 150 2.71 -8.79 2.56
CA LEU A 150 3.30 -9.86 3.38
C LEU A 150 3.95 -10.99 2.55
N VAL A 151 3.65 -11.07 1.25
CA VAL A 151 4.11 -12.14 0.36
C VAL A 151 5.06 -11.61 -0.72
N ASP A 152 4.72 -10.46 -1.30
CA ASP A 152 5.39 -9.87 -2.45
C ASP A 152 6.24 -8.64 -2.07
N GLY A 153 6.11 -8.12 -0.84
CA GLY A 153 6.80 -6.91 -0.39
C GLY A 153 8.32 -7.01 -0.41
N GLU A 154 8.88 -8.16 -0.04
CA GLU A 154 10.34 -8.42 -0.05
C GLU A 154 10.94 -8.28 -1.45
N GLU A 155 10.25 -8.80 -2.47
CA GLU A 155 10.71 -8.68 -3.85
C GLU A 155 10.52 -7.27 -4.38
N GLY A 156 9.42 -6.61 -4.03
CA GLY A 156 9.25 -5.21 -4.40
C GLY A 156 10.31 -4.29 -3.78
N LEU A 157 10.72 -4.53 -2.53
CA LEU A 157 11.83 -3.82 -1.89
C LEU A 157 13.14 -4.06 -2.64
N ARG A 158 13.44 -5.32 -2.99
CA ARG A 158 14.63 -5.70 -3.76
C ARG A 158 14.63 -5.02 -5.14
N ALA A 159 13.51 -5.03 -5.85
CA ALA A 159 13.36 -4.38 -7.15
C ALA A 159 13.54 -2.85 -7.09
N ALA A 160 13.19 -2.24 -5.94
CA ALA A 160 13.42 -0.84 -5.66
C ALA A 160 14.84 -0.52 -5.15
N GLY A 161 15.71 -1.52 -4.98
CA GLY A 161 17.05 -1.32 -4.40
C GLY A 161 17.02 -0.87 -2.93
N ARG A 162 15.92 -1.14 -2.21
CA ARG A 162 15.83 -0.90 -0.77
C ARG A 162 16.24 -2.17 -0.05
N GLU A 163 17.41 -2.17 0.56
CA GLU A 163 17.77 -3.24 1.48
C GLU A 163 16.88 -3.14 2.71
N ALA A 164 16.12 -4.20 2.97
CA ALA A 164 15.48 -4.38 4.26
C ALA A 164 16.62 -4.50 5.29
N SER A 165 16.84 -3.46 6.10
CA SER A 165 17.66 -3.62 7.29
C SER A 165 16.93 -4.59 8.21
N ARG A 166 17.35 -5.86 8.17
CA ARG A 166 17.01 -6.84 9.19
C ARG A 166 17.69 -6.37 10.48
N LEU A 167 16.90 -5.80 11.39
CA LEU A 167 17.27 -5.70 12.80
C LEU A 167 17.25 -7.09 13.44
#